data_AF-A0A0V0HU48-F1
#
_entry.id   AF-A0A0V0HU48-F1
#
_cell.length_a   1.000
_cell.length_b   1.000
_cell.length_c   1.000
_cell.angle_alpha   90.00
_cell.angle_beta   90.00
_cell.angle_gamma   90.00
#
_symmetry.space_group_name_H-M   'P 1'
#
loop_
_entity.id
_entity.type
_entity.pdbx_description
1 polymer ?
#
loop_
_entity_poly.entity_id
_entity_poly.type
_entity_poly.pdbx_seq_one_letter_code
_entity_poly.pdbx_strand_id
1 'polypeptide(L)'
;MEWISWTLREASKSKGNSVRRWKKKDAFSEIYCARNFNKFGRYISLINIRGRRRAVIIIPELNFNSGWTGIAEKVGRFISSHKRGGELREA
;
A
#
# COMPACT_ATOMS: atom_id res chain seq x y z
N MET A 1 -8.82 1.37 2.82
CA MET A 1 -7.89 1.09 1.69
C MET A 1 -7.22 2.33 1.10
N GLU A 2 -7.81 3.53 1.18
CA GLU A 2 -7.21 4.77 0.65
C GLU A 2 -5.81 5.08 1.23
N TRP A 3 -5.64 4.83 2.53
CA TRP A 3 -4.34 4.97 3.20
C TRP A 3 -3.23 4.14 2.52
N ILE A 4 -3.53 2.93 2.05
CA ILE A 4 -2.55 2.08 1.35
C ILE A 4 -2.15 2.72 0.02
N SER A 5 -3.11 3.22 -0.76
CA SER A 5 -2.84 3.93 -2.02
C SER A 5 -1.96 5.16 -1.76
N TRP A 6 -2.27 5.96 -0.75
CA TRP A 6 -1.43 7.09 -0.35
C TRP A 6 -0.01 6.65 0.05
N THR A 7 0.13 5.61 0.88
CA THR A 7 1.45 5.13 1.30
C THR A 7 2.29 4.64 0.13
N LEU A 8 1.70 3.94 -0.85
CA LEU A 8 2.41 3.51 -2.04
C LEU A 8 2.89 4.71 -2.88
N ARG A 9 2.13 5.81 -2.95
CA ARG A 9 2.59 7.06 -3.57
C ARG A 9 3.78 7.65 -2.81
N GLU A 10 3.68 7.76 -1.49
CA GLU A 10 4.78 8.29 -0.67
C GLU A 10 6.06 7.46 -0.77
N ALA A 11 5.93 6.14 -0.81
CA ALA A 11 7.05 5.24 -0.99
C ALA A 11 7.74 5.38 -2.35
N SER A 12 7.02 5.89 -3.35
CA SER A 12 7.51 6.09 -4.72
C SER A 12 8.30 7.38 -4.89
N LYS A 13 8.14 8.37 -4.00
CA LYS A 13 8.80 9.68 -4.10
C LYS A 13 10.31 9.61 -3.85
N SER A 14 10.76 8.68 -3.01
CA SER A 14 12.18 8.56 -2.66
C SER A 14 12.94 7.65 -3.61
N LYS A 15 14.09 8.13 -4.09
CA LYS A 15 15.08 7.35 -4.87
C LYS A 15 16.07 6.65 -3.95
N GLY A 16 16.76 5.64 -4.48
CA GLY A 16 17.81 4.91 -3.76
C GLY A 16 17.30 3.96 -2.67
N ASN A 17 18.23 3.42 -1.90
CA ASN A 17 17.98 2.36 -0.92
C ASN A 17 17.81 2.96 0.47
N SER A 18 16.56 3.17 0.86
CA SER A 18 16.23 3.61 2.21
C SER A 18 15.05 2.82 2.76
N VAL A 19 15.04 2.63 4.08
CA VAL A 19 13.92 1.99 4.76
C VAL A 19 12.97 3.06 5.25
N ARG A 20 11.67 2.91 4.98
CA ARG A 20 10.62 3.79 5.52
C ARG A 20 9.43 2.95 5.93
N ARG A 21 8.85 3.26 7.09
CA ARG A 21 7.74 2.50 7.70
C ARG A 21 6.57 3.41 7.98
N TRP A 22 5.37 2.88 7.79
CA TRP A 22 4.09 3.50 8.08
C TRP A 22 3.23 2.51 8.85
N LYS A 23 2.43 3.01 9.79
CA LYS A 23 1.48 2.22 10.58
C LYS A 23 0.12 2.91 10.56
N LYS A 24 -0.95 2.12 10.45
CA LYS A 24 -2.31 2.55 10.71
C LYS A 24 -2.99 1.54 11.62
N LYS A 25 -3.56 2.02 12.72
CA LYS A 25 -4.42 1.23 13.58
C LYS A 25 -5.88 1.51 13.19
N ASP A 26 -6.66 0.45 13.14
CA ASP A 26 -8.11 0.47 12.97
C ASP A 26 -8.74 -0.31 14.15
N ALA A 27 -10.06 -0.24 14.32
CA ALA A 27 -10.75 -0.81 15.48
C ALA A 27 -10.41 -2.29 15.75
N PHE A 28 -10.19 -3.07 14.68
CA PHE A 28 -9.93 -4.50 14.77
C PHE A 28 -8.62 -4.96 14.14
N SER A 29 -7.81 -4.04 13.61
CA SER A 29 -6.58 -4.42 12.89
C SER A 29 -5.48 -3.39 12.95
N GLU A 30 -4.24 -3.86 12.97
CA GLU A 30 -3.05 -3.04 12.79
C GLU A 30 -2.40 -3.34 11.44
N ILE A 31 -2.35 -2.31 10.60
CA ILE A 31 -1.76 -2.39 9.26
C ILE A 31 -0.41 -1.69 9.30
N TYR A 32 0.61 -2.40 8.85
CA TYR A 32 1.96 -1.90 8.67
C TYR A 32 2.31 -1.91 7.19
N CYS A 33 2.94 -0.84 6.73
CA CYS A 33 3.52 -0.77 5.40
C CYS A 33 4.98 -0.37 5.55
N ALA A 34 5.89 -1.04 4.86
CA ALA A 34 7.29 -0.66 4.85
C ALA A 34 7.87 -0.75 3.45
N ARG A 35 8.60 0.29 3.05
CA ARG A 35 9.52 0.28 1.93
C ARG A 35 10.85 -0.23 2.44
N ASN A 36 11.33 -1.32 1.86
CA ASN A 36 12.57 -1.99 2.20
C ASN A 36 13.41 -2.19 0.93
N PHE A 37 14.61 -2.72 1.10
CA PHE A 37 15.47 -3.18 0.00
C PHE A 37 16.28 -4.39 0.45
N ASN A 38 16.69 -5.21 -0.51
CA ASN A 38 17.64 -6.32 -0.32
C ASN A 38 18.54 -6.42 -1.57
N LYS A 39 19.32 -7.50 -1.68
CA LYS A 39 20.23 -7.73 -2.82
C LYS A 39 19.52 -7.81 -4.19
N PHE A 40 18.21 -8.03 -4.21
CA PHE A 40 17.39 -8.11 -5.43
C PHE A 40 16.67 -6.79 -5.77
N GLY A 41 16.81 -5.76 -4.93
CA GLY A 41 16.19 -4.45 -5.16
C GLY A 41 15.21 -4.06 -4.06
N ARG A 42 14.38 -3.06 -4.37
CA ARG A 42 13.44 -2.45 -3.43
C ARG A 42 12.10 -3.18 -3.45
N TYR A 43 11.43 -3.22 -2.32
CA TYR A 43 10.10 -3.84 -2.20
C TYR A 43 9.27 -3.15 -1.11
N ILE A 44 7.95 -3.30 -1.23
CA ILE A 44 6.99 -2.95 -0.19
C ILE A 44 6.58 -4.22 0.55
N SER A 45 6.57 -4.18 1.87
CA SER A 45 5.88 -5.16 2.71
C SER A 45 4.64 -4.54 3.34
N LEU A 46 3.47 -5.10 3.06
CA LEU A 46 2.21 -4.77 3.71
C LEU A 46 1.85 -5.91 4.67
N ILE A 47 1.71 -5.61 5.95
CA ILE A 47 1.40 -6.58 7.00
C ILE A 47 0.09 -6.15 7.66
N ASN A 48 -0.86 -7.06 7.75
CA ASN A 48 -2.10 -6.86 8.51
C ASN A 48 -2.12 -7.81 9.70
N ILE A 49 -2.34 -7.28 10.90
CA ILE A 49 -2.47 -8.04 12.15
C ILE A 49 -3.88 -7.82 12.69
N ARG A 50 -4.63 -8.92 12.88
CA ARG A 50 -5.98 -8.91 13.48
C ARG A 50 -6.05 -9.97 14.57
N GLY A 51 -5.94 -9.53 15.82
CA GLY A 51 -5.78 -10.42 16.98
C GLY A 51 -4.53 -11.30 16.82
N ARG A 52 -4.70 -12.63 16.87
CA ARG A 52 -3.61 -13.61 16.66
C ARG A 52 -3.32 -13.92 15.18
N ARG A 53 -4.10 -13.37 14.23
CA ARG A 53 -3.92 -13.62 12.80
C ARG A 53 -3.02 -12.58 12.17
N ARG A 54 -2.16 -13.02 11.25
CA ARG A 54 -1.24 -12.17 10.49
C ARG A 54 -1.32 -12.52 9.00
N ALA A 55 -1.44 -11.50 8.15
CA ALA A 55 -1.34 -11.63 6.70
C ALA A 55 -0.24 -10.70 6.16
N VAL A 56 0.45 -11.11 5.10
CA VAL A 56 1.56 -10.36 4.51
C VAL A 56 1.45 -10.36 2.99
N ILE A 57 1.67 -9.19 2.39
CA ILE A 57 1.82 -9.00 0.94
C ILE A 57 3.18 -8.35 0.69
N ILE A 58 3.94 -8.91 -0.25
CA ILE A 58 5.21 -8.34 -0.72
C ILE A 58 5.02 -7.86 -2.16
N ILE A 59 5.39 -6.61 -2.42
CA ILE A 59 5.28 -5.99 -3.75
C ILE A 59 6.69 -5.55 -4.17
N PRO A 60 7.38 -6.29 -5.06
CA PRO A 60 8.67 -5.85 -5.57
C PRO A 60 8.51 -4.58 -6.40
N GLU A 61 9.58 -3.81 -6.49
CA GLU A 61 9.68 -2.76 -7.50
C GLU A 61 10.00 -3.40 -8.86
N LEU A 62 9.28 -3.01 -9.92
CA LEU A 62 9.46 -3.61 -11.25
C LEU A 62 10.76 -3.17 -11.92
N ASN A 63 11.04 -1.85 -11.90
CA ASN A 63 12.25 -1.26 -12.47
C ASN A 63 12.95 -0.39 -11.42
N PHE A 64 14.29 -0.33 -11.45
CA PHE A 64 15.05 0.48 -10.49
C PHE A 64 14.57 1.94 -10.47
N ASN A 65 14.20 2.44 -9.28
CA ASN A 65 13.68 3.79 -9.06
C ASN A 65 12.33 4.14 -9.73
N SER A 66 11.56 3.17 -10.22
CA SER A 66 10.22 3.39 -10.80
C SER A 66 9.10 3.57 -9.76
N GLY A 67 9.29 3.06 -8.55
CA GLY A 67 8.33 3.10 -7.45
C GLY A 67 7.10 2.21 -7.69
N TRP A 68 6.01 2.55 -6.98
CA TRP A 68 4.74 1.83 -6.94
C TRP A 68 3.54 2.73 -7.29
N THR A 69 3.77 3.90 -7.88
CA THR A 69 2.71 4.87 -8.22
C THR A 69 1.61 4.23 -9.09
N GLY A 70 1.97 3.44 -10.11
CA GLY A 70 0.98 2.78 -10.96
C GLY A 70 0.08 1.79 -10.21
N ILE A 71 0.61 1.10 -9.19
CA ILE A 71 -0.19 0.23 -8.30
C ILE A 71 -1.09 1.10 -7.42
N ALA A 72 -0.54 2.18 -6.86
CA ALA A 72 -1.29 3.11 -6.03
C ALA A 72 -2.51 3.70 -6.75
N GLU A 73 -2.35 4.07 -8.02
CA GLU A 73 -3.42 4.58 -8.88
C GLU A 73 -4.49 3.53 -9.19
N LYS A 74 -4.09 2.28 -9.45
CA LYS A 74 -5.06 1.17 -9.66
C LYS A 74 -5.88 0.92 -8.40
N VAL A 75 -5.25 0.88 -7.23
CA VAL A 75 -5.95 0.76 -5.94
C VAL A 75 -6.87 1.94 -5.70
N GLY A 76 -6.41 3.16 -5.97
CA GLY A 76 -7.22 4.37 -5.85
C GLY A 76 -8.47 4.33 -6.73
N ARG A 77 -8.31 4.01 -8.02
CA ARG A 77 -9.42 3.86 -8.97
C ARG A 77 -10.41 2.77 -8.54
N PHE A 78 -9.91 1.63 -8.05
CA PHE A 78 -10.76 0.56 -7.54
C PHE A 78 -11.66 1.06 -6.39
N ILE A 79 -11.10 1.79 -5.42
CA ILE A 79 -11.87 2.35 -4.30
C ILE A 79 -12.91 3.37 -4.80
N SER A 80 -12.50 4.30 -5.67
CA SER A 80 -13.40 5.33 -6.20
C SER A 80 -14.54 4.76 -7.06
N SER A 81 -14.31 3.65 -7.77
CA SER A 81 -15.36 2.98 -8.54
C SER A 81 -16.48 2.40 -7.65
N HIS A 82 -16.13 1.93 -6.44
CA HIS A 82 -17.11 1.38 -5.50
C HIS A 82 -17.95 2.48 -4.84
N LYS A 83 -17.37 3.66 -4.58
CA LYS A 83 -18.11 4.80 -4.00
C LYS A 83 -19.24 5.27 -4.92
N ARG A 84 -18.95 5.44 -6.22
CA ARG A 84 -19.94 5.86 -7.22
C ARG A 84 -21.08 4.85 -7.44
N GLY A 85 -20.80 3.56 -7.27
CA GLY A 85 -21.83 2.51 -7.36
C GLY A 85 -22.76 2.44 -6.16
N GLY A 86 -22.34 2.96 -5.00
CA GLY A 86 -23.19 3.07 -3.80
C GLY A 86 -24.16 4.25 -3.89
N GLU A 87 -23.68 5.42 -4.32
CA GLU A 87 -24.49 6.63 -4.50
C GLU A 87 -25.62 6.47 -5.54
N LEU A 88 -25.39 5.69 -6.60
CA LEU A 88 -26.41 5.38 -7.62
C LEU A 88 -27.43 4.32 -7.18
N ARG A 89 -27.19 3.62 -6.07
CA ARG A 89 -28.09 2.59 -5.53
C ARG A 89 -28.96 3.09 -4.38
N GLU A 90 -28.68 4.28 -3.86
CA GLU A 90 -29.42 4.94 -2.79
C GLU A 90 -30.21 6.18 -3.28
N ALA A 91 -30.28 6.38 -4.61
CA ALA A 91 -31.02 7.46 -5.27
C ALA A 91 -32.26 6.93 -6.02
#